data_AF-A0A5E4TU50-F1
#
_entry.id   AF-A0A5E4TU50-F1
#
_cell.length_a   1.000
_cell.length_b   1.000
_cell.length_c   1.000
_cell.angle_alpha   90.00
_cell.angle_beta   90.00
_cell.angle_gamma   90.00
#
_symmetry.space_group_name_H-M   'P 1'
#
loop_
_entity.id
_entity.type
_entity.pdbx_description
1 polymer ?
#
loop_
_entity_poly.entity_id
_entity_poly.type
_entity_poly.pdbx_seq_one_letter_code
_entity_poly.pdbx_strand_id
1 'polypeptide(L)'
;MKKTSLITRCSSGVGQHFAQSIAARGDQLVATARNPKAQRFPDTVRVCALYVTRTEPPLPLPLGPVAYGIADRKLAAFSADIHSWRHVAISNNFD
;
A
#
# COMPACT_ATOMS: atom_id res chain seq x y z
N MET A 1 21.04 12.59 5.85
CA MET A 1 19.66 12.60 5.31
C MET A 1 19.10 11.18 5.43
N LYS A 2 17.87 11.00 5.92
CA LYS A 2 17.26 9.68 6.15
C LYS A 2 16.78 9.11 4.81
N LYS A 3 17.12 7.87 4.47
CA LYS A 3 16.64 7.20 3.25
C LYS A 3 15.42 6.33 3.56
N THR A 4 14.54 6.17 2.57
CA THR A 4 13.33 5.33 2.67
C THR A 4 13.35 4.25 1.59
N SER A 5 13.31 2.98 2.00
CA SER A 5 13.40 1.82 1.10
C SER A 5 12.15 0.93 1.19
N LEU A 6 11.85 0.20 0.12
CA LEU A 6 10.86 -0.89 0.10
C LEU A 6 11.59 -2.22 -0.14
N ILE A 7 11.40 -3.20 0.74
CA ILE A 7 11.95 -4.55 0.56
C ILE A 7 10.83 -5.57 0.65
N THR A 8 10.79 -6.45 -0.34
CA THR A 8 9.86 -7.58 -0.35
C THR A 8 10.44 -8.81 0.34
N ARG A 9 9.58 -9.68 0.87
CA ARG A 9 9.98 -10.97 1.46
C ARG A 9 10.95 -10.83 2.64
N CYS A 10 10.55 -10.07 3.66
CA CYS A 10 11.33 -9.80 4.88
C CYS A 10 11.05 -10.76 6.05
N SER A 11 10.29 -11.84 5.82
CA SER A 11 9.93 -12.77 6.91
C SER A 11 11.10 -13.63 7.41
N SER A 12 12.09 -13.88 6.57
CA SER A 12 13.26 -14.70 6.89
C SER A 12 14.40 -14.47 5.87
N GLY A 13 15.60 -14.96 6.20
CA GLY A 13 16.75 -15.00 5.30
C GLY A 13 17.25 -13.61 4.89
N VAL A 14 17.67 -13.47 3.63
CA VAL A 14 18.33 -12.24 3.11
C VAL A 14 17.48 -10.99 3.32
N GLY A 15 16.17 -11.04 3.04
CA GLY A 15 15.28 -9.88 3.22
C GLY A 15 15.22 -9.42 4.68
N GLN A 16 15.23 -10.36 5.63
CA GLN A 16 15.28 -10.05 7.06
C GLN A 16 16.61 -9.39 7.45
N HIS A 17 17.74 -9.87 6.92
CA HIS A 17 19.05 -9.26 7.18
C HIS A 17 19.17 -7.84 6.62
N PHE A 18 18.65 -7.59 5.42
CA PHE A 18 18.57 -6.22 4.90
C PHE A 18 17.68 -5.34 5.76
N ALA A 19 16.52 -5.85 6.19
CA ALA A 19 15.62 -5.09 7.03
C ALA A 19 16.27 -4.67 8.36
N GLN A 20 16.99 -5.59 9.00
CA GLN A 20 17.75 -5.33 10.21
C GLN A 20 18.89 -4.32 9.98
N SER A 21 19.60 -4.45 8.86
CA SER A 21 20.74 -3.56 8.54
C SER A 21 20.29 -2.13 8.27
N ILE A 22 19.18 -1.94 7.55
CA ILE A 22 18.60 -0.61 7.28
C ILE A 22 18.11 0.02 8.58
N ALA A 23 17.38 -0.75 9.40
CA ALA A 23 16.89 -0.27 10.68
C ALA A 23 18.01 0.13 11.65
N ALA A 24 19.10 -0.66 11.72
CA ALA A 24 20.26 -0.38 12.57
C ALA A 24 21.02 0.90 12.16
N ARG A 25 20.95 1.28 10.88
CA ARG A 25 21.50 2.55 10.38
C ARG A 25 20.61 3.76 10.67
N GLY A 26 19.40 3.52 11.18
CA GLY A 26 18.40 4.56 11.42
C GLY A 26 17.65 5.02 10.17
N ASP A 27 17.78 4.31 9.05
CA ASP A 27 17.01 4.58 7.82
C ASP A 27 15.58 4.00 7.91
N GLN A 28 14.67 4.49 7.07
CA GLN A 28 13.28 4.02 7.03
C GLN A 28 13.09 2.86 6.06
N LEU A 29 12.20 1.95 6.44
CA LEU A 29 11.90 0.76 5.65
C LEU A 29 10.41 0.44 5.67
N VAL A 30 9.85 0.25 4.48
CA VAL A 30 8.63 -0.54 4.29
C VAL A 30 9.06 -1.96 3.96
N ALA A 31 8.81 -2.90 4.87
CA ALA A 31 9.11 -4.31 4.70
C ALA A 31 7.83 -5.07 4.36
N THR A 32 7.91 -6.06 3.47
CA THR A 32 6.74 -6.91 3.19
C THR A 32 6.92 -8.35 3.63
N ALA A 33 5.86 -8.94 4.18
CA ALA A 33 5.80 -10.34 4.58
C ALA A 33 4.36 -10.85 4.51
N ARG A 34 4.15 -12.15 4.24
CA ARG A 34 2.78 -12.72 4.18
C ARG A 34 2.02 -12.60 5.50
N ASN A 35 2.72 -12.72 6.62
CA ASN A 35 2.18 -12.54 7.96
C ASN A 35 2.94 -11.37 8.63
N PRO A 36 2.41 -10.14 8.56
CA PRO A 36 3.06 -8.97 9.13
C PRO A 36 2.99 -9.04 10.66
N LYS A 37 4.10 -9.42 11.30
CA LYS A 37 4.26 -9.39 12.76
C LYS A 37 4.91 -8.07 13.20
N ALA A 38 4.74 -7.74 14.48
CA ALA A 38 5.43 -6.60 15.09
C ALA A 38 6.96 -6.76 14.96
N GLN A 39 7.62 -5.69 14.51
CA GLN A 39 9.06 -5.69 14.25
C GLN A 39 9.81 -5.07 15.44
N ARG A 40 11.08 -5.48 15.61
CA ARG A 40 11.99 -4.97 16.66
C ARG A 40 12.30 -3.47 16.57
N PHE A 41 11.99 -2.82 15.43
CA PHE A 41 12.31 -1.42 15.14
C PHE A 41 11.07 -0.65 14.67
N PRO A 42 10.06 -0.45 15.54
CA PRO A 42 8.77 0.12 15.14
C PRO A 42 8.86 1.58 14.71
N ASP A 43 9.92 2.32 15.02
CA ASP A 43 10.06 3.73 14.61
C ASP A 43 10.60 3.89 13.18
N THR A 44 11.35 2.90 12.70
CA THR A 44 12.02 2.95 11.39
C THR A 44 11.48 1.92 10.41
N VAL A 45 10.85 0.85 10.88
CA VAL A 45 10.31 -0.23 10.04
C VAL A 45 8.79 -0.27 10.15
N ARG A 46 8.11 -0.27 9.00
CA ARG A 46 6.69 -0.61 8.87
C ARG A 46 6.59 -1.92 8.09
N VAL A 47 5.74 -2.84 8.55
CA VAL A 47 5.55 -4.13 7.89
C VAL A 47 4.16 -4.20 7.28
N CYS A 48 4.04 -4.56 6.02
CA CYS A 48 2.75 -4.77 5.34
C CYS A 48 2.69 -6.13 4.64
N ALA A 49 1.47 -6.61 4.42
CA ALA A 49 1.25 -7.80 3.61
C ALA A 49 1.38 -7.46 2.12
N LEU A 50 2.15 -8.26 1.38
CA LEU A 50 2.22 -8.20 -0.08
C LEU A 50 2.30 -9.62 -0.66
N TYR A 51 1.42 -9.93 -1.59
CA TYR A 51 1.37 -11.20 -2.30
C TYR A 51 1.79 -11.00 -3.75
N VAL A 52 3.08 -11.16 -4.04
CA VAL A 52 3.64 -10.95 -5.39
C VAL A 52 3.33 -12.09 -6.38
N THR A 53 2.84 -13.23 -5.89
CA THR A 53 2.57 -14.43 -6.70
C THR A 53 1.07 -14.66 -6.96
N ARG A 54 0.18 -13.75 -6.54
CA ARG A 54 -1.24 -13.88 -6.87
C ARG A 54 -1.45 -13.57 -8.35
N THR A 55 -2.03 -14.52 -9.07
CA THR A 55 -2.41 -14.37 -10.48
C THR A 55 -3.59 -13.40 -10.66
N GLU A 56 -4.40 -13.25 -9.62
CA GLU A 56 -5.46 -12.24 -9.53
C GLU A 56 -5.22 -11.39 -8.26
N PRO A 57 -4.35 -10.37 -8.37
CA PRO A 57 -4.06 -9.51 -7.23
C PRO A 57 -5.30 -8.65 -6.91
N PRO A 58 -5.57 -8.38 -5.62
CA PRO A 58 -6.57 -7.37 -5.28
C PRO A 58 -6.17 -6.01 -5.86
N LEU A 59 -7.11 -5.05 -5.84
CA LEU A 59 -6.87 -3.67 -6.27
C LEU A 59 -5.53 -3.12 -5.76
N PRO A 60 -4.82 -2.28 -6.55
CA PRO A 60 -3.54 -1.72 -6.16
C PRO A 60 -3.60 -1.09 -4.77
N LEU A 61 -2.87 -1.66 -3.81
CA LEU A 61 -2.84 -1.18 -2.44
C LEU A 61 -1.96 0.09 -2.38
N PRO A 62 -2.52 1.27 -2.06
CA PRO A 62 -1.71 2.46 -1.84
C PRO A 62 -0.86 2.30 -0.56
N LEU A 63 0.46 2.29 -0.72
CA LEU A 63 1.39 2.17 0.40
C LEU A 63 1.76 3.55 0.95
N GLY A 64 1.32 3.84 2.17
CA GLY A 64 1.63 5.07 2.91
C GLY A 64 0.62 6.20 2.70
N PRO A 65 0.65 7.23 3.58
CA PRO A 65 -0.39 8.27 3.64
C PRO A 65 -0.48 9.11 2.37
N VAL A 66 0.65 9.36 1.70
CA VAL A 66 0.68 10.13 0.44
C VAL A 66 -0.01 9.37 -0.69
N ALA A 67 0.35 8.10 -0.89
CA ALA A 67 -0.26 7.26 -1.92
C ALA A 67 -1.76 7.08 -1.66
N TYR A 68 -2.15 6.89 -0.39
CA TYR A 68 -3.54 6.79 0.01
C TYR A 68 -4.32 8.07 -0.33
N GLY A 69 -3.80 9.24 0.06
CA GLY A 69 -4.46 10.52 -0.23
C GLY A 69 -4.55 10.85 -1.73
N ILE A 70 -3.67 10.32 -2.57
CA ILE A 70 -3.80 10.43 -4.03
C ILE A 70 -4.93 9.53 -4.54
N ALA A 71 -4.95 8.27 -4.12
CA ALA A 71 -5.98 7.31 -4.52
C ALA A 71 -7.38 7.77 -4.07
N ASP A 72 -7.49 8.21 -2.82
CA ASP A 72 -8.74 8.69 -2.22
C ASP A 72 -9.32 9.89 -2.97
N ARG A 73 -8.48 10.92 -3.23
CA ARG A 73 -8.90 12.09 -4.02
C ARG A 73 -9.39 11.72 -5.41
N LYS A 74 -8.72 10.77 -6.08
CA LYS A 74 -9.14 10.31 -7.41
C LYS A 74 -10.47 9.58 -7.36
N LEU A 75 -10.66 8.71 -6.38
CA LEU A 75 -11.93 8.00 -6.19
C LEU A 75 -13.08 8.95 -5.87
N ALA A 76 -12.85 9.93 -5.00
CA ALA A 76 -13.83 10.95 -4.64
C ALA A 76 -14.26 11.78 -5.87
N ALA A 77 -13.30 12.22 -6.69
CA ALA A 77 -13.58 12.96 -7.93
C ALA A 77 -14.41 12.12 -8.91
N PHE A 78 -14.01 10.87 -9.15
CA PHE A 78 -14.74 9.97 -10.05
C PHE A 78 -16.16 9.69 -9.55
N SER A 79 -16.33 9.50 -8.23
CA SER A 79 -17.66 9.34 -7.63
C SER A 79 -18.53 10.58 -7.84
N ALA A 80 -17.98 11.78 -7.63
CA ALA A 80 -18.69 13.03 -7.84
C ALA A 80 -19.18 13.19 -9.29
N ASP A 81 -18.33 12.84 -10.26
CA ASP A 81 -18.69 12.85 -11.68
C ASP A 81 -19.89 11.93 -11.93
N ILE A 82 -19.83 10.66 -11.49
CA ILE A 82 -20.96 9.71 -11.61
C ILE A 82 -22.25 10.29 -11.01
N HIS A 83 -22.15 10.91 -9.83
CA HIS A 83 -23.31 11.46 -9.15
C HIS A 83 -23.94 12.63 -9.92
N SER A 84 -23.13 13.45 -10.60
CA SER A 84 -23.64 14.55 -11.45
C SER A 84 -24.48 14.05 -12.63
N TRP A 85 -24.10 12.90 -13.20
CA TRP A 85 -24.80 12.28 -14.33
C TRP A 85 -25.99 11.41 -13.93
N ARG A 86 -26.24 11.23 -12.62
CA ARG A 86 -27.23 10.27 -12.11
C ARG A 86 -28.63 10.43 -12.72
N HIS A 87 -29.10 11.67 -12.86
CA HIS A 87 -30.43 11.93 -13.39
C HIS A 87 -30.59 11.46 -14.84
N VAL A 88 -29.58 11.69 -15.70
CA VAL A 88 -29.55 11.19 -17.08
C VAL A 88 -29.36 9.69 -17.11
N ALA A 89 -28.46 9.15 -16.29
CA ALA A 89 -28.14 7.73 -16.30
C ALA A 89 -29.36 6.85 -15.96
N ILE A 90 -30.22 7.31 -15.03
CA ILE A 90 -31.39 6.54 -14.58
C ILE A 90 -32.61 6.75 -15.48
N SER A 91 -32.74 7.92 -16.12
CA SER A 91 -33.89 8.20 -16.99
C SER A 91 -33.95 7.33 -18.26
N ASN A 92 -32.89 6.58 -18.56
CA ASN A 92 -32.79 5.71 -19.74
C ASN A 92 -33.09 4.23 -19.41
N ASN A 93 -33.76 3.94 -18.30
CA ASN A 93 -34.17 2.57 -17.99
C ASN A 93 -35.34 2.15 -18.91
N PHE A 94 -35.20 1.04 -19.62
CA PHE A 94 -36.30 0.43 -20.37
C PHE A 94 -37.06 -0.52 -19.42
N ASP A 95 -38.38 -0.33 -19.30
CA ASP A 95 -39.29 -1.22 -18.56
C ASP A 95 -39.62 -2.51 -19.33
#